data_AF-A0A2J6QZ29-F1
#
_entry.id   AF-A0A2J6QZ29-F1
#
_cell.length_a   1.000
_cell.length_b   1.000
_cell.length_c   1.000
_cell.angle_alpha   90.00
_cell.angle_beta   90.00
_cell.angle_gamma   90.00
#
_symmetry.space_group_name_H-M   'P 1'
#
loop_
_entity.id
_entity.type
_entity.pdbx_description
1 polymer ?
#
loop_
_entity_poly.entity_id
_entity_poly.type
_entity_poly.pdbx_seq_one_letter_code
_entity_poly.pdbx_strand_id
1 'polypeptide(L)' 'DDIKDYIQEHHLKVHSSYKRLRVIIWEAWESIIYERVRELVHSMRDRYQAVINVDGRHTKY' A
#
# COMPACT_ATOMS: atom_id res chain seq x y z
N ASP A 1 -1.21 0.05 2.28
CA ASP A 1 -2.23 -0.97 2.54
C ASP A 1 -3.07 -1.29 1.31
N ASP A 2 -3.32 -0.34 0.40
CA ASP A 2 -4.13 -0.50 -0.82
C ASP A 2 -4.00 -1.87 -1.56
N ILE A 3 -2.80 -2.34 -1.91
CA ILE A 3 -2.61 -3.67 -2.56
C ILE A 3 -3.03 -4.82 -1.65
N LYS A 4 -2.66 -4.75 -0.37
CA LYS A 4 -2.96 -5.79 0.62
C LYS A 4 -4.47 -5.86 0.85
N ASP A 5 -5.12 -4.71 0.98
CA ASP A 5 -6.56 -4.61 1.21
C ASP A 5 -7.33 -5.15 0.00
N TYR A 6 -6.92 -4.79 -1.23
CA TYR A 6 -7.50 -5.33 -2.45
C TYR A 6 -7.41 -6.86 -2.48
N ILE A 7 -6.24 -7.42 -2.19
CA ILE A 7 -6.03 -8.88 -2.20
C ILE A 7 -6.88 -9.55 -1.12
N GLN A 8 -7.02 -8.96 0.06
CA GLN A 8 -7.86 -9.51 1.13
C GLN A 8 -9.35 -9.50 0.75
N GLU A 9 -9.81 -8.47 0.05
CA GLU A 9 -11.20 -8.35 -0.41
C GLU A 9 -11.53 -9.29 -1.58
N HIS A 10 -10.63 -9.39 -2.57
CA HIS A 10 -10.91 -10.08 -3.84
C HIS A 10 -10.37 -11.52 -3.87
N HIS A 11 -9.39 -11.86 -3.02
CA HIS A 11 -8.69 -13.15 -3.04
C HIS A 11 -8.60 -13.78 -1.64
N LEU A 12 -9.74 -14.23 -1.13
CA LEU A 12 -9.87 -14.89 0.20
C LEU A 12 -9.11 -16.22 0.35
N LYS A 13 -8.56 -16.80 -0.72
CA LYS A 13 -7.84 -18.10 -0.68
C LYS A 13 -6.33 -17.89 -0.74
N VAL A 14 -5.60 -18.65 0.06
CA VAL A 14 -4.13 -18.66 0.01
C VAL A 14 -3.65 -19.23 -1.32
N HIS A 15 -2.98 -18.39 -2.13
CA HIS A 15 -2.45 -18.78 -3.43
C HIS A 15 -1.06 -19.39 -3.26
N SER A 16 -0.95 -20.72 -3.38
CA SER A 16 0.30 -21.47 -3.16
C SER A 16 1.29 -21.44 -4.33
N SER A 17 0.91 -20.90 -5.50
CA SER A 17 1.80 -20.81 -6.66
C SER A 17 2.20 -19.38 -6.97
N TYR A 18 3.51 -19.16 -7.15
CA TYR A 18 4.11 -17.86 -7.47
C TYR A 18 3.50 -17.22 -8.72
N LYS A 19 3.20 -18.03 -9.75
CA LYS A 19 2.55 -17.54 -10.99
C LYS A 19 1.19 -16.90 -10.72
N ARG A 20 0.37 -17.50 -9.85
CA ARG A 20 -0.95 -16.94 -9.49
C ARG A 20 -0.81 -15.70 -8.62
N LEU A 21 0.12 -15.74 -7.65
CA LEU A 21 0.40 -14.60 -6.79
C LEU A 21 0.84 -13.37 -7.61
N ARG A 22 1.69 -13.57 -8.63
CA ARG A 22 2.15 -12.47 -9.51
C ARG A 22 0.98 -11.81 -10.26
N VAL A 23 0.05 -12.60 -10.77
CA VAL A 23 -1.13 -12.08 -11.48
C VAL A 23 -1.99 -11.24 -10.55
N ILE A 24 -2.21 -11.73 -9.33
CA ILE A 24 -3.02 -11.04 -8.31
C ILE A 24 -2.38 -9.73 -7.86
N ILE A 25 -1.06 -9.72 -7.63
CA ILE A 25 -0.33 -8.49 -7.30
C ILE A 25 -0.43 -7.49 -8.45
N TRP A 26 -0.33 -7.95 -9.69
CA TRP A 26 -0.48 -7.08 -10.86
C TRP A 26 -1.88 -6.48 -10.95
N GLU A 27 -2.91 -7.30 -10.77
CA GLU A 27 -4.31 -6.85 -10.76
C GLU A 27 -4.56 -5.80 -9.66
N ALA A 28 -4.07 -6.08 -8.44
CA ALA A 28 -4.16 -5.16 -7.30
C ALA A 28 -3.37 -3.86 -7.51
N TRP A 29 -2.30 -3.89 -8.30
CA TRP A 29 -1.57 -2.68 -8.68
C TRP A 29 -2.37 -1.84 -9.67
N GLU A 30 -2.94 -2.47 -10.70
CA GLU A 30 -3.74 -1.80 -11.73
C GLU A 30 -5.07 -1.23 -11.18
N SER A 31 -5.57 -1.73 -10.04
CA SER A 31 -6.74 -1.16 -9.39
C SER A 31 -6.47 0.19 -8.68
N ILE A 32 -5.19 0.56 -8.48
CA ILE A 32 -4.83 1.80 -7.79
C ILE A 32 -4.90 2.96 -8.80
N ILE A 33 -5.83 3.89 -8.56
CA ILE A 33 -5.98 5.09 -9.40
C ILE A 33 -4.84 6.09 -9.17
N TYR A 34 -4.56 6.89 -10.20
CA TYR A 34 -3.49 7.89 -10.17
C TYR A 34 -3.64 8.91 -9.02
N GLU A 35 -4.87 9.32 -8.74
CA GLU A 35 -5.22 10.27 -7.68
C GLU A 35 -4.73 9.76 -6.32
N ARG A 36 -4.89 8.46 -6.05
CA ARG A 36 -4.44 7.83 -4.81
C ARG A 36 -2.92 7.91 -4.68
N VAL A 37 -2.18 7.61 -5.75
CA VAL A 37 -0.71 7.73 -5.75
C VAL A 37 -0.28 9.18 -5.50
N ARG A 38 -0.97 10.14 -6.14
CA ARG A 38 -0.70 11.56 -5.97
C ARG A 38 -0.95 12.04 -4.54
N GLU A 39 -2.02 11.59 -3.90
CA GLU A 39 -2.32 11.86 -2.49
C GLU A 39 -1.23 11.32 -1.57
N LEU A 40 -0.75 10.10 -1.81
CA LEU A 40 0.33 9.50 -1.03
C LEU A 40 1.61 10.34 -1.11
N VAL A 41 1.97 10.81 -2.31
CA VAL A 41 3.14 11.69 -2.50
C VAL A 41 2.97 13.01 -1.76
N HIS A 42 1.79 13.65 -1.86
CA HIS A 42 1.53 14.91 -1.16
C HIS A 42 1.51 14.75 0.36
N SER A 43 1.11 13.59 0.88
CA SER A 43 1.15 13.28 2.32
C SER A 43 2.57 13.16 2.90
N MET A 44 3.61 13.10 2.05
CA MET A 44 4.97 12.84 2.51
C MET A 44 5.51 13.91 3.46
N ARG A 45 5.09 15.17 3.27
CA ARG A 45 5.44 16.27 4.18
C ARG A 45 4.95 15.99 5.61
N ASP A 46 3.72 15.51 5.75
CA ASP A 46 3.13 15.22 7.05
C ASP A 46 3.81 14.02 7.72
N ARG A 47 4.24 13.03 6.93
CA ARG A 47 5.03 11.89 7.40
C ARG A 47 6.38 12.33 7.97
N TYR A 48 7.09 13.22 7.26
CA TYR A 48 8.34 13.78 7.77
C TYR A 48 8.15 14.58 9.04
N GLN A 49 7.09 15.40 9.11
CA GLN A 49 6.80 16.15 10.34
C GLN A 49 6.50 15.21 11.51
N ALA A 50 5.80 14.09 11.27
CA ALA A 50 5.53 13.10 12.31
C ALA A 50 6.82 12.48 12.85
N VAL A 51 7.81 12.19 12.00
CA VAL A 51 9.12 11.65 12.42
C VAL A 51 9.90 12.67 13.25
N ILE A 52 9.90 13.95 12.83
CA ILE A 52 10.52 15.04 13.59
C ILE A 52 9.89 15.14 14.98
N ASN A 53 8.56 15.10 15.06
CA ASN A 53 7.82 15.24 16.31
C ASN A 53 8.10 14.11 17.32
N VAL A 54 8.62 12.96 16.88
CA VAL A 54 8.96 11.82 17.74
C VAL A 54 10.48 11.58 17.83
N ASP A 55 11.29 12.60 17.53
CA ASP A 55 12.75 12.55 17.56
C ASP A 55 13.34 11.38 16.76
N GLY A 56 12.79 11.12 15.58
CA GLY A 56 13.26 10.05 14.70
C GLY A 56 12.77 8.64 15.04
N ARG A 57 11.88 8.48 16.04
CA ARG A 57 11.28 7.18 16.39
C ARG A 57 10.16 6.77 15.42
N HIS A 58 9.65 5.54 15.61
CA HIS A 58 8.58 4.97 14.79
C HIS A 58 7.30 5.83 14.84
N THR A 59 6.65 6.00 13.68
CA THR A 59 5.38 6.74 13.55
C THR A 59 4.27 5.81 13.07
N LYS A 60 3.02 6.27 13.06
CA LYS A 60 1.87 5.50 12.55
C LYS A 60 1.88 5.24 11.04
N TYR A 61 2.79 5.89 10.31
CA TYR A 61 2.85 5.92 8.85
C TYR A 61 3.71 4.82 8.24
#